data_AF-A0A831X2G5-F1
#
_entry.id   AF-A0A831X2G5-F1
#
_cell.length_a   1.000
_cell.length_b   1.000
_cell.length_c   1.000
_cell.angle_alpha   90.00
_cell.angle_beta   90.00
_cell.angle_gamma   90.00
#
_symmetry.space_group_name_H-M   'P 1'
#
loop_
_entity.id
_entity.type
_entity.pdbx_description
1 polymer ?
#
loop_
_entity_poly.entity_id
_entity_poly.type
_entity_poly.pdbx_seq_one_letter_code
_entity_poly.pdbx_strand_id
1 'polypeptide(L)' 'MLIFWVFFIIGIVLLVAWGIRQLAAGAGGGGRSRAIEILQERYARGEITREQYEQMRRDLEAPTQP' A
#
# COMPACT_ATOMS: atom_id res chain seq x y z
N MET A 1 1.20 9.29 -38.51
CA MET A 1 1.54 7.93 -38.02
C MET A 1 2.21 7.96 -36.66
N LEU A 2 3.28 8.75 -36.45
CA LEU A 2 4.00 8.85 -35.16
C LEU A 2 3.19 9.59 -34.06
N ILE A 3 2.43 10.63 -34.44
CA ILE A 3 1.56 11.39 -33.52
C ILE A 3 0.48 10.49 -32.88
N PHE A 4 -0.06 9.55 -33.64
CA PHE A 4 -1.06 8.60 -33.14
C PHE A 4 -0.48 7.70 -32.03
N TRP A 5 0.76 7.25 -32.21
CA TRP A 5 1.49 6.48 -31.21
C TRP A 5 1.79 7.28 -29.94
N VAL A 6 2.14 8.56 -30.06
CA VAL A 6 2.36 9.43 -28.89
C VAL A 6 1.08 9.60 -28.08
N PHE A 7 -0.06 9.87 -28.74
CA PHE A 7 -1.36 9.95 -28.07
C PHE A 7 -1.76 8.63 -27.40
N PHE A 8 -1.50 7.50 -28.06
CA PHE A 8 -1.80 6.17 -27.53
C PHE A 8 -0.98 5.87 -26.26
N ILE A 9 0.32 6.18 -26.28
CA ILE A 9 1.20 6.00 -25.11
C ILE A 9 0.75 6.90 -23.96
N ILE A 10 0.43 8.17 -24.24
CA ILE A 10 -0.09 9.10 -23.21
C ILE A 10 -1.36 8.55 -22.58
N GLY A 11 -2.30 8.03 -23.39
CA GLY A 11 -3.53 7.40 -22.90
C GLY A 11 -3.27 6.20 -21.99
N ILE A 12 -2.34 5.31 -22.38
CA ILE A 12 -1.95 4.15 -21.56
C ILE A 12 -1.30 4.60 -20.24
N VAL A 13 -0.38 5.56 -20.29
CA VAL A 13 0.31 6.05 -19.08
C VAL A 13 -0.70 6.66 -18.11
N LEU A 14 -1.68 7.43 -18.60
CA LEU A 14 -2.74 7.98 -17.77
C LEU A 14 -3.64 6.89 -17.18
N LEU A 15 -3.99 5.86 -17.95
CA LEU A 15 -4.78 4.71 -17.48
C LEU A 15 -4.05 3.94 -16.37
N VAL A 16 -2.75 3.66 -16.56
CA VAL A 16 -1.92 2.97 -15.57
C VAL A 16 -1.74 3.83 -14.32
N ALA A 17 -1.43 5.12 -14.47
CA ALA A 17 -1.30 6.05 -13.36
C ALA A 17 -2.61 6.20 -12.57
N TRP A 18 -3.74 6.25 -13.26
CA TRP A 18 -5.07 6.28 -12.63
C TRP A 18 -5.39 4.96 -11.94
N GLY A 19 -5.08 3.82 -12.55
CA GLY A 19 -5.24 2.50 -11.93
C GLY A 19 -4.42 2.34 -10.65
N ILE A 20 -3.13 2.69 -10.67
CA ILE A 20 -2.27 2.67 -9.47
C ILE A 20 -2.81 3.63 -8.40
N ARG A 21 -3.26 4.82 -8.80
CA ARG A 21 -3.87 5.79 -7.87
C ARG A 21 -5.20 5.28 -7.32
N GLN A 22 -5.97 4.52 -8.07
CA GLN A 22 -7.23 3.89 -7.64
C GLN A 22 -6.97 2.68 -6.74
N LEU A 23 -5.92 1.90 -6.96
CA LEU A 23 -5.45 0.87 -6.02
C LEU A 23 -4.95 1.52 -4.72
N ALA A 24 -4.19 2.61 -4.82
CA ALA A 24 -3.71 3.39 -3.67
C ALA A 24 -4.83 4.18 -2.96
N ALA A 25 -5.87 4.61 -3.68
CA ALA A 25 -7.04 5.31 -3.13
C ALA A 25 -8.13 4.34 -2.65
N GLY A 26 -8.19 3.13 -3.19
CA GLY A 26 -8.92 1.98 -2.64
C GLY A 26 -8.27 1.46 -1.37
N ALA A 27 -6.97 1.71 -1.18
CA ALA A 27 -6.30 1.69 0.12
C ALA A 27 -6.62 2.92 1.00
N GLY A 28 -7.63 3.71 0.65
CA GLY A 28 -8.20 4.82 1.43
C GLY A 28 -8.97 4.41 2.69
N GLY A 29 -9.04 3.10 2.99
CA GLY A 29 -9.38 2.56 4.32
C GLY A 29 -8.17 2.01 5.10
N GLY A 30 -6.96 2.18 4.57
CA GLY A 30 -5.81 1.28 4.80
C GLY A 30 -4.65 1.84 5.63
N GLY A 31 -4.85 2.82 6.51
CA GLY A 31 -3.81 3.18 7.50
C GLY A 31 -3.33 1.95 8.29
N ARG A 32 -4.24 1.01 8.53
CA ARG A 32 -4.02 -0.29 9.16
C ARG A 32 -3.24 -1.27 8.27
N SER A 33 -3.56 -1.39 6.98
CA SER A 33 -2.85 -2.28 6.05
C SER A 33 -1.42 -1.80 5.79
N ARG A 34 -1.25 -0.47 5.68
CA ARG A 34 0.08 0.14 5.54
C ARG A 34 0.92 -0.01 6.82
N ALA A 35 0.30 0.12 8.00
CA ALA A 35 0.99 -0.11 9.27
C ALA A 35 1.44 -1.57 9.43
N ILE A 36 0.60 -2.54 9.02
CA ILE A 36 0.95 -3.97 9.04
C ILE A 36 2.06 -4.29 8.03
N GLU A 37 2.01 -3.75 6.81
CA GLU A 37 3.09 -3.93 5.81
C GLU A 37 4.43 -3.37 6.31
N ILE A 38 4.43 -2.17 6.90
CA ILE A 38 5.64 -1.58 7.49
C ILE A 38 6.18 -2.47 8.63
N LEU A 39 5.29 -3.03 9.45
CA LEU A 39 5.67 -3.94 10.53
C LEU A 39 6.33 -5.22 10.00
N GLN A 40 5.73 -5.82 8.96
CA GLN A 40 6.22 -7.03 8.33
C GLN A 40 7.60 -6.81 7.71
N GLU A 41 7.83 -5.65 7.09
CA GLU A 41 9.11 -5.29 6.52
C GLU A 41 10.21 -5.18 7.58
N ARG A 42 9.91 -4.56 8.74
CA ARG A 42 10.86 -4.45 9.86
C ARG A 42 11.16 -5.80 10.52
N TYR A 43 10.16 -6.67 10.61
CA TYR A 43 10.35 -8.04 11.09
C TYR A 43 11.26 -8.84 10.16
N ALA A 44 11.07 -8.72 8.83
CA ALA A 44 11.93 -9.36 7.84
C ALA A 44 13.37 -8.84 7.86
N ARG A 45 13.57 -7.56 8.19
CA ARG A 45 14.90 -6.98 8.44
C ARG A 45 15.51 -7.41 9.78
N GLY A 46 14.74 -8.04 10.68
CA GLY A 46 15.16 -8.39 12.03
C GLY A 46 15.26 -7.20 12.99
N GLU A 47 14.68 -6.04 12.62
CA GLU A 47 14.66 -4.84 13.48
C GLU A 47 13.70 -4.99 14.66
N ILE A 48 12.71 -5.89 14.55
CA ILE A 48 11.74 -6.21 15.60
C ILE A 48 11.66 -7.72 15.81
N THR A 49 11.52 -8.13 17.06
CA THR A 49 11.30 -9.54 17.43
C THR A 49 9.85 -9.96 17.18
N ARG A 50 9.63 -11.28 17.07
CA ARG A 50 8.30 -11.85 16.83
C ARG A 50 7.25 -11.41 17.87
N GLU A 51 7.64 -11.30 19.14
CA GLU A 51 6.76 -10.83 20.21
C GLU A 51 6.29 -9.38 19.98
N GLN A 52 7.19 -8.49 19.57
CA GLN A 52 6.86 -7.10 19.25
C GLN A 52 5.94 -7.01 18.03
N TYR A 53 6.19 -7.83 17.01
CA TYR A 53 5.33 -7.93 15.83
C TYR A 53 3.91 -8.41 16.20
N GLU A 54 3.78 -9.46 17.01
CA GLU A 54 2.48 -9.99 17.41
C GLU A 54 1.69 -9.00 18.28
N GLN A 55 2.35 -8.28 19.19
CA GLN A 55 1.72 -7.26 20.04
C GLN A 55 1.14 -6.12 19.20
N MET A 56 1.98 -5.49 18.38
CA MET A 56 1.58 -4.37 17.53
C MET A 56 0.57 -4.79 16.46
N ARG A 57 0.68 -6.00 15.91
CA ARG A 57 -0.31 -6.55 14.97
C ARG A 57 -1.67 -6.71 15.64
N ARG A 58 -1.73 -7.19 16.89
CA ARG A 58 -2.99 -7.29 17.65
C ARG A 58 -3.58 -5.94 17.98
N ASP A 59 -2.77 -4.95 18.37
CA ASP A 59 -3.21 -3.58 18.59
C ASP A 59 -3.74 -2.93 17.29
N LEU A 60 -3.13 -3.29 16.16
CA LEU A 60 -3.60 -2.94 14.83
C LEU A 60 -4.73 -3.84 14.33
N GLU A 61 -5.15 -4.90 15.00
CA GLU A 61 -6.30 -5.74 14.60
C GLU A 61 -7.52 -5.44 15.47
N ALA A 62 -7.34 -5.26 16.78
CA ALA A 62 -8.40 -4.90 17.72
C ALA A 62 -8.68 -3.38 17.66
N PRO A 63 -9.83 -2.93 17.13
CA PRO A 63 -10.19 -1.52 17.19
C PRO A 63 -10.74 -1.23 18.60
N THR A 64 -9.86 -1.09 19.59
CA THR A 64 -10.19 -0.28 20.78
C THR A 64 -10.02 1.18 20.40
N GLN A 65 -11.01 1.66 19.65
CA GLN A 65 -11.28 3.07 19.42
C GLN A 65 -11.84 3.66 20.72
N PRO A 66 -11.23 4.69 21.34
CA PRO A 66 -12.00 5.72 22.00
C PRO A 66 -12.60 6.69 20.97
#